data_AF-A0A3N4RHK5-F1
#
_entry.id   AF-A0A3N4RHK5-F1
#
_cell.length_a   1.000
_cell.length_b   1.000
_cell.length_c   1.000
_cell.angle_alpha   90.00
_cell.angle_beta   90.00
_cell.angle_gamma   90.00
#
_symmetry.space_group_name_H-M   'P 1'
#
loop_
_entity.id
_entity.type
_entity.pdbx_description
1 polymer ?
#
loop_
_entity_poly.entity_id
_entity_poly.type
_entity_poly.pdbx_seq_one_letter_code
_entity_poly.pdbx_strand_id
1 'polypeptide(L)'
;MSRPDAAQAYADAPEAAVEIQALMNLARATAGTPLGEVREWVLRSGALSDRTALLGTAGADALGEHLAAASNEQAAGDAVRAGYELMELDRRDGTGRGPLGPDAAEWDGEGGTLGYLRQEYRTWRSAQLGDTRAAGKVMRAATTVADDSTLARQAADRGEPWPHERLVDLARRKVDVYRRAVDYGLGAECVADQHRAEKELRELEGDAGGHARA
;
A
#
# COMPACT_ATOMS: atom_id res chain seq x y z
N MET A 1 -10.34 -0.94 27.21
CA MET A 1 -9.09 -0.59 26.48
C MET A 1 -9.19 0.87 26.11
N SER A 2 -8.12 1.66 26.18
CA SER A 2 -8.15 3.07 25.76
C SER A 2 -8.00 3.18 24.24
N ARG A 3 -8.72 4.14 23.65
CA ARG A 3 -8.58 4.48 22.23
C ARG A 3 -7.14 4.89 21.90
N PRO A 4 -6.55 4.43 20.77
CA PRO A 4 -5.24 4.90 20.35
C PRO A 4 -5.30 6.36 19.87
N ASP A 5 -4.31 7.15 20.26
CA ASP A 5 -4.04 8.44 19.61
C ASP A 5 -3.40 8.23 18.21
N ALA A 6 -3.22 9.32 17.46
CA ALA A 6 -2.65 9.24 16.12
C ALA A 6 -1.21 8.72 16.12
N ALA A 7 -0.39 9.12 17.10
CA ALA A 7 1.00 8.69 17.19
C ALA A 7 1.10 7.18 17.43
N GLN A 8 0.24 6.64 18.30
CA GLN A 8 0.14 5.21 18.58
C GLN A 8 -0.43 4.43 17.39
N ALA A 9 -1.39 5.00 16.66
CA ALA A 9 -2.03 4.32 15.53
C ALA A 9 -1.10 4.20 14.31
N TYR A 10 -0.26 5.20 14.09
CA TYR A 10 0.58 5.32 12.90
C TYR A 10 2.08 5.09 13.15
N ALA A 11 2.46 4.63 14.35
CA ALA A 11 3.86 4.37 14.70
C ALA A 11 4.59 3.47 13.68
N ASP A 12 3.89 2.46 13.15
CA ASP A 12 4.43 1.50 12.18
C ASP A 12 3.85 1.71 10.76
N ALA A 13 3.26 2.87 10.50
CA ALA A 13 2.70 3.18 9.19
C ALA A 13 3.83 3.37 8.16
N PRO A 14 3.73 2.79 6.95
CA PRO A 14 4.75 2.99 5.93
C PRO A 14 4.76 4.44 5.45
N GLU A 15 5.83 4.83 4.76
CA GLU A 15 5.92 6.14 4.10
C GLU A 15 4.75 6.37 3.14
N ALA A 16 4.36 7.63 2.95
CA ALA A 16 3.20 7.99 2.13
C ALA A 16 3.32 7.48 0.68
N ALA A 17 4.51 7.54 0.08
CA ALA A 17 4.73 7.04 -1.28
C ALA A 17 4.48 5.53 -1.40
N VAL A 18 4.90 4.75 -0.39
CA VAL A 18 4.68 3.31 -0.33
C VAL A 18 3.19 3.01 -0.15
N GLU A 19 2.51 3.74 0.73
CA GLU A 19 1.07 3.59 0.96
C GLU A 19 0.24 3.93 -0.29
N ILE A 20 0.59 5.00 -1.00
CA ILE A 20 -0.03 5.38 -2.28
C ILE A 20 0.16 4.28 -3.32
N GLN A 21 1.38 3.75 -3.46
CA GLN A 21 1.63 2.69 -4.44
C GLN A 21 0.86 1.41 -4.10
N ALA A 22 0.75 1.06 -2.82
CA ALA A 22 -0.02 -0.08 -2.35
C ALA A 22 -1.53 0.11 -2.58
N LEU A 23 -2.06 1.33 -2.39
CA LEU A 23 -3.43 1.66 -2.80
C LEU A 23 -3.59 1.43 -4.31
N MET A 24 -2.69 1.95 -5.15
CA MET A 24 -2.77 1.69 -6.61
C MET A 24 -2.71 0.20 -6.95
N ASN A 25 -1.92 -0.60 -6.24
CA ASN A 25 -1.90 -2.07 -6.38
C ASN A 25 -3.26 -2.68 -6.05
N LEU A 26 -3.87 -2.24 -4.95
CA LEU A 26 -5.18 -2.69 -4.51
C LEU A 26 -6.26 -2.33 -5.54
N ALA A 27 -6.30 -1.08 -6.02
CA ALA A 27 -7.27 -0.67 -7.05
C ALA A 27 -7.16 -1.50 -8.34
N ARG A 28 -5.93 -1.86 -8.75
CA ARG A 28 -5.71 -2.76 -9.90
C ARG A 28 -6.22 -4.17 -9.62
N ALA A 29 -5.98 -4.69 -8.41
CA ALA A 29 -6.40 -6.02 -8.02
C ALA A 29 -7.93 -6.15 -7.86
N THR A 30 -8.62 -5.07 -7.51
CA THR A 30 -10.07 -5.03 -7.29
C THR A 30 -10.84 -4.55 -8.51
N ALA A 31 -10.25 -4.60 -9.72
CA ALA A 31 -10.86 -4.10 -10.94
C ALA A 31 -12.31 -4.61 -11.09
N GLY A 32 -13.25 -3.66 -11.22
CA GLY A 32 -14.70 -3.95 -11.30
C GLY A 32 -15.47 -3.83 -9.99
N THR A 33 -14.80 -3.68 -8.84
CA THR A 33 -15.45 -3.39 -7.54
C THR A 33 -15.32 -1.90 -7.22
N PRO A 34 -16.39 -1.21 -6.79
CA PRO A 34 -16.28 0.15 -6.28
C PRO A 34 -15.31 0.21 -5.09
N LEU A 35 -14.31 1.09 -5.14
CA LEU A 35 -13.25 1.13 -4.11
C LEU A 35 -13.79 1.45 -2.70
N GLY A 36 -14.90 2.20 -2.62
CA GLY A 36 -15.60 2.47 -1.36
C GLY A 36 -16.25 1.24 -0.72
N GLU A 37 -16.35 0.12 -1.45
CA GLU A 37 -16.83 -1.16 -0.92
C GLU A 37 -15.65 -2.08 -0.50
N VAL A 38 -14.42 -1.71 -0.86
CA VAL A 38 -13.22 -2.46 -0.49
C VAL A 38 -12.74 -1.94 0.87
N ARG A 39 -13.07 -2.66 1.94
CA ARG A 39 -12.72 -2.29 3.32
C ARG A 39 -11.26 -1.87 3.50
N GLU A 40 -10.31 -2.65 2.94
CA GLU A 40 -8.88 -2.32 3.04
C GLU A 40 -8.53 -1.00 2.35
N TRP A 41 -9.18 -0.69 1.22
CA TRP A 41 -8.99 0.58 0.54
C TRP A 41 -9.42 1.73 1.45
N VAL A 42 -10.66 1.70 1.96
CA VAL A 42 -11.22 2.74 2.83
C VAL A 42 -10.35 2.94 4.07
N LEU A 43 -9.90 1.85 4.68
CA LEU A 43 -9.01 1.86 5.85
C LEU A 43 -7.69 2.57 5.56
N ARG A 44 -7.00 2.15 4.49
CA ARG A 44 -5.67 2.65 4.14
C ARG A 44 -5.71 4.08 3.62
N SER A 45 -6.69 4.40 2.77
CA SER A 45 -6.88 5.76 2.26
C SER A 45 -7.25 6.72 3.39
N GLY A 46 -8.16 6.32 4.29
CA GLY A 46 -8.55 7.13 5.44
C GLY A 46 -7.36 7.42 6.37
N ALA A 47 -6.55 6.39 6.68
CA ALA A 47 -5.36 6.54 7.50
C ALA A 47 -4.30 7.46 6.85
N LEU A 48 -4.11 7.36 5.53
CA LEU A 48 -3.22 8.26 4.79
C LEU A 48 -3.72 9.72 4.84
N SER A 49 -5.02 9.94 4.66
CA SER A 49 -5.64 11.27 4.77
C SER A 49 -5.51 11.86 6.17
N ASP A 50 -5.76 11.07 7.23
CA ASP A 50 -5.61 11.51 8.62
C ASP A 50 -4.16 11.91 8.92
N ARG A 51 -3.19 11.09 8.49
CA ARG A 51 -1.75 11.41 8.61
C ARG A 51 -1.37 12.68 7.86
N THR A 52 -1.92 12.90 6.67
CA THR A 52 -1.65 14.09 5.86
C THR A 52 -2.19 15.35 6.54
N ALA A 53 -3.42 15.29 7.05
CA ALA A 53 -4.04 16.39 7.80
C ALA A 53 -3.20 16.80 9.04
N LEU A 54 -2.57 15.82 9.71
CA LEU A 54 -1.71 16.06 10.87
C LEU A 54 -0.33 16.65 10.53
N LEU A 55 0.20 16.44 9.33
CA LEU A 55 1.53 16.92 8.94
C LEU A 55 1.54 18.41 8.61
N GLY A 56 0.49 18.92 7.97
CA GLY A 56 0.49 20.29 7.48
C GLY A 56 0.27 21.37 8.56
N THR A 57 0.30 21.02 9.84
CA THR A 57 0.41 21.98 10.95
C THR A 57 1.86 22.39 11.27
N ALA A 58 2.87 21.86 10.56
CA ALA A 58 4.28 22.11 10.85
C ALA A 58 5.03 22.77 9.65
N GLY A 59 5.20 24.10 9.71
CA GLY A 59 6.38 24.77 9.13
C GLY A 59 6.38 25.12 7.63
N ALA A 60 5.28 25.60 7.05
CA ALA A 60 5.30 26.21 5.72
C ALA A 60 5.53 27.74 5.80
N ASP A 61 5.91 28.39 4.69
CA ASP A 61 5.91 29.86 4.57
C ASP A 61 4.48 30.38 4.30
N ALA A 62 4.20 31.68 4.41
CA ALA A 62 2.81 32.19 4.40
C ALA A 62 1.95 31.79 3.17
N LEU A 63 2.56 31.62 1.99
CA LEU A 63 1.85 31.15 0.78
C LEU A 63 1.72 29.61 0.76
N GLY A 64 2.78 28.91 1.16
CA GLY A 64 2.76 27.47 1.36
C GLY A 64 1.80 27.04 2.47
N GLU A 65 1.65 27.84 3.53
CA GLU A 65 0.71 27.64 4.63
C GLU A 65 -0.73 27.67 4.14
N HIS A 66 -1.07 28.59 3.23
CA HIS A 66 -2.44 28.70 2.75
C HIS A 66 -2.82 27.53 1.83
N LEU A 67 -1.91 27.13 0.92
CA LEU A 67 -2.12 25.96 0.06
C LEU A 67 -2.08 24.66 0.86
N ALA A 68 -1.17 24.53 1.82
CA ALA A 68 -1.12 23.40 2.74
C ALA A 68 -2.40 23.34 3.58
N ALA A 69 -2.88 24.46 4.12
CA ALA A 69 -4.10 24.51 4.93
C ALA A 69 -5.33 24.00 4.18
N ALA A 70 -5.55 24.45 2.94
CA ALA A 70 -6.67 23.96 2.12
C ALA A 70 -6.55 22.44 1.85
N SER A 71 -5.33 21.96 1.55
CA SER A 71 -5.09 20.53 1.35
C SER A 71 -5.28 19.72 2.64
N ASN A 72 -4.93 20.28 3.80
CA ASN A 72 -5.08 19.61 5.09
C ASN A 72 -6.55 19.53 5.52
N GLU A 73 -7.32 20.59 5.29
CA GLU A 73 -8.75 20.61 5.59
C GLU A 73 -9.48 19.57 4.75
N GLN A 74 -9.15 19.48 3.45
CA GLN A 74 -9.66 18.42 2.59
C GLN A 74 -9.25 17.03 3.11
N ALA A 75 -7.98 16.84 3.46
CA ALA A 75 -7.49 15.56 4.01
C ALA A 75 -8.20 15.19 5.32
N ALA A 76 -8.46 16.16 6.20
CA ALA A 76 -9.21 15.94 7.44
C ALA A 76 -10.66 15.51 7.15
N GLY A 77 -11.33 16.19 6.21
CA GLY A 77 -12.68 15.82 5.77
C GLY A 77 -12.73 14.41 5.16
N ASP A 78 -11.76 14.07 4.32
CA ASP A 78 -11.63 12.75 3.70
C ASP A 78 -11.36 11.65 4.75
N ALA A 79 -10.54 11.92 5.76
CA ALA A 79 -10.29 10.99 6.85
C ALA A 79 -11.54 10.71 7.69
N VAL A 80 -12.30 11.76 8.05
CA VAL A 80 -13.55 11.62 8.82
C VAL A 80 -14.58 10.82 8.02
N ARG A 81 -14.72 11.12 6.73
CA ARG A 81 -15.62 10.41 5.82
C ARG A 81 -15.22 8.94 5.69
N ALA A 82 -13.94 8.65 5.47
CA ALA A 82 -13.44 7.27 5.42
C ALA A 82 -13.66 6.52 6.74
N GLY A 83 -13.51 7.18 7.89
CA GLY A 83 -13.83 6.61 9.20
C GLY A 83 -15.30 6.20 9.31
N TYR A 84 -16.21 7.06 8.84
CA TYR A 84 -17.65 6.73 8.79
C TYR A 84 -17.95 5.58 7.83
N GLU A 85 -17.44 5.65 6.60
CA GLU A 85 -17.58 4.59 5.58
C GLU A 85 -17.08 3.24 6.13
N LEU A 86 -15.94 3.23 6.83
CA LEU A 86 -15.39 2.01 7.44
C LEU A 86 -16.30 1.45 8.54
N MET A 87 -16.86 2.31 9.41
CA MET A 87 -17.81 1.88 10.45
C MET A 87 -19.06 1.24 9.83
N GLU A 88 -19.61 1.84 8.77
CA GLU A 88 -20.77 1.28 8.07
C GLU A 88 -20.46 -0.07 7.41
N LEU A 89 -19.31 -0.19 6.74
CA LEU A 89 -18.86 -1.46 6.16
C LEU A 89 -18.73 -2.53 7.26
N ASP A 90 -18.09 -2.20 8.37
CA ASP A 90 -17.88 -3.15 9.46
C ASP A 90 -19.16 -3.52 10.20
N ARG A 91 -20.12 -2.60 10.31
CA ARG A 91 -21.46 -2.91 10.85
C ARG A 91 -22.25 -3.83 9.94
N ARG A 92 -22.19 -3.57 8.63
CA ARG A 92 -22.89 -4.37 7.60
C ARG A 92 -22.32 -5.78 7.49
N ASP A 93 -20.99 -5.88 7.44
CA ASP A 93 -20.29 -7.11 7.05
C ASP A 93 -19.66 -7.85 8.25
N GLY A 94 -19.63 -7.24 9.43
CA GLY A 94 -19.02 -7.84 10.62
C GLY A 94 -17.49 -7.97 10.53
N THR A 95 -16.85 -7.12 9.71
CA THR A 95 -15.43 -7.26 9.36
C THR A 95 -14.45 -6.49 10.25
N GLY A 96 -14.95 -5.83 11.29
CA GLY A 96 -14.14 -5.11 12.28
C GLY A 96 -13.11 -6.05 12.93
N ARG A 97 -11.88 -5.57 13.11
CA ARG A 97 -10.77 -6.36 13.65
C ARG A 97 -10.31 -5.90 15.02
N GLY A 98 -10.51 -4.62 15.34
CA GLY A 98 -10.11 -4.04 16.60
C GLY A 98 -10.97 -4.47 17.78
N PRO A 99 -10.51 -4.16 19.00
CA PRO A 99 -11.16 -4.60 20.23
C PRO A 99 -12.52 -3.94 20.51
N LEU A 100 -12.77 -2.75 19.95
CA LEU A 100 -14.04 -2.03 20.09
C LEU A 100 -14.74 -2.02 18.73
N GLY A 101 -15.98 -2.54 18.69
CA GLY A 101 -16.78 -2.57 17.46
C GLY A 101 -17.24 -1.18 17.00
N PRO A 102 -17.85 -1.08 15.81
CA PRO A 102 -18.31 0.21 15.25
C PRO A 102 -19.42 0.89 16.07
N ASP A 103 -20.12 0.17 16.96
CA ASP A 103 -21.19 0.71 17.80
C ASP A 103 -20.75 0.97 19.26
N ALA A 104 -19.43 0.98 19.52
CA ALA A 104 -18.91 1.23 20.86
C ALA A 104 -19.09 2.71 21.25
N ALA A 105 -19.57 2.96 22.48
CA ALA A 105 -19.86 4.31 22.99
C ALA A 105 -18.59 5.20 23.06
N GLU A 106 -17.41 4.61 23.05
CA GLU A 106 -16.12 5.28 22.96
C GLU A 106 -15.96 6.14 21.68
N TRP A 107 -16.80 5.92 20.67
CA TRP A 107 -16.82 6.69 19.42
C TRP A 107 -17.77 7.88 19.44
N ASP A 108 -18.60 8.05 20.49
CA ASP A 108 -19.53 9.17 20.60
C ASP A 108 -18.87 10.47 21.08
N GLY A 109 -17.60 10.40 21.51
CA GLY A 109 -16.83 11.50 22.09
C GLY A 109 -15.81 12.17 21.16
N GLU A 110 -15.00 13.06 21.72
CA GLU A 110 -13.90 13.75 21.04
C GLU A 110 -13.03 12.76 20.28
N GLY A 111 -12.91 12.82 18.96
CA GLY A 111 -12.14 11.89 18.14
C GLY A 111 -12.99 10.94 17.28
N GLY A 112 -14.26 10.72 17.65
CA GLY A 112 -15.30 10.18 16.76
C GLY A 112 -14.89 8.99 15.89
N THR A 113 -15.30 9.06 14.62
CA THR A 113 -14.98 8.09 13.56
C THR A 113 -13.47 7.94 13.30
N LEU A 114 -12.67 8.99 13.55
CA LEU A 114 -11.21 8.92 13.44
C LEU A 114 -10.62 8.00 14.52
N GLY A 115 -11.21 7.96 15.70
CA GLY A 115 -10.84 7.04 16.77
C GLY A 115 -10.98 5.58 16.36
N TYR A 116 -12.12 5.27 15.72
CA TYR A 116 -12.38 3.95 15.13
C TYR A 116 -11.37 3.62 14.02
N LEU A 117 -11.22 4.53 13.05
CA LEU A 117 -10.26 4.39 11.94
C LEU A 117 -8.83 4.08 12.43
N ARG A 118 -8.35 4.83 13.43
CA ARG A 118 -7.03 4.66 14.04
C ARG A 118 -6.87 3.30 14.72
N GLN A 119 -7.90 2.83 15.42
CA GLN A 119 -7.88 1.49 16.03
C GLN A 119 -7.81 0.40 14.96
N GLU A 120 -8.67 0.48 13.95
CA GLU A 120 -8.71 -0.52 12.89
C GLU A 120 -7.41 -0.54 12.10
N TYR A 121 -6.83 0.64 11.82
CA TYR A 121 -5.58 0.74 11.09
C TYR A 121 -4.44 0.11 11.88
N ARG A 122 -4.31 0.48 13.15
CA ARG A 122 -3.31 -0.10 14.06
C ARG A 122 -3.44 -1.62 14.12
N THR A 123 -4.67 -2.12 14.31
CA THR A 123 -4.93 -3.55 14.45
C THR A 123 -4.61 -4.30 13.15
N TRP A 124 -5.03 -3.78 12.00
CA TRP A 124 -4.69 -4.31 10.69
C TRP A 124 -3.18 -4.33 10.46
N ARG A 125 -2.49 -3.22 10.73
CA ARG A 125 -1.05 -3.09 10.51
C ARG A 125 -0.25 -4.00 11.44
N SER A 126 -0.61 -4.08 12.71
CA SER A 126 -0.01 -5.02 13.67
C SER A 126 -0.21 -6.48 13.25
N ALA A 127 -1.39 -6.84 12.72
CA ALA A 127 -1.61 -8.19 12.19
C ALA A 127 -0.74 -8.46 10.94
N GLN A 128 -0.62 -7.48 10.04
CA GLN A 128 0.21 -7.59 8.83
C GLN A 128 1.70 -7.76 9.16
N LEU A 129 2.21 -7.00 10.14
CA LEU A 129 3.59 -7.10 10.61
C LEU A 129 3.82 -8.36 11.48
N GLY A 130 2.80 -8.77 12.23
CA GLY A 130 2.82 -10.00 13.03
C GLY A 130 2.88 -11.27 12.18
N ASP A 131 2.45 -11.22 10.91
CA ASP A 131 2.65 -12.30 9.93
C ASP A 131 4.10 -12.31 9.38
N THR A 132 5.04 -12.51 10.31
CA THR A 132 6.47 -12.71 10.04
C THR A 132 6.72 -13.83 9.05
N ARG A 133 5.82 -14.81 8.95
CA ARG A 133 5.90 -15.90 7.97
C ARG A 133 5.65 -15.39 6.57
N ALA A 134 4.63 -14.56 6.36
CA ALA A 134 4.34 -13.99 5.06
C ALA A 134 5.36 -12.93 4.64
N ALA A 135 5.75 -12.02 5.53
CA ALA A 135 6.85 -11.08 5.27
C ALA A 135 8.16 -11.82 4.93
N GLY A 136 8.50 -12.87 5.69
CA GLY A 136 9.65 -13.72 5.40
C GLY A 136 9.55 -14.48 4.08
N LYS A 137 8.35 -14.84 3.61
CA LYS A 137 8.16 -15.44 2.27
C LYS A 137 8.45 -14.43 1.17
N VAL A 138 8.00 -13.18 1.32
CA VAL A 138 8.26 -12.10 0.35
C VAL A 138 9.76 -11.82 0.28
N MET A 139 10.44 -11.68 1.42
CA MET A 139 11.90 -11.45 1.46
C MET A 139 12.69 -12.59 0.80
N ARG A 140 12.35 -13.86 1.08
CA ARG A 140 13.02 -15.00 0.42
C ARG A 140 12.78 -15.00 -1.09
N ALA A 141 11.56 -14.70 -1.53
CA ALA A 141 11.25 -14.61 -2.95
C ALA A 141 12.02 -13.45 -3.62
N ALA A 142 12.20 -12.33 -2.93
CA ALA A 142 13.03 -11.20 -3.38
C ALA A 142 14.49 -11.60 -3.57
N THR A 143 15.06 -12.36 -2.62
CA THR A 143 16.40 -12.93 -2.78
C THR A 143 16.49 -13.84 -4.00
N THR A 144 15.53 -14.75 -4.17
CA THR A 144 15.53 -15.66 -5.33
C THR A 144 15.47 -14.93 -6.68
N VAL A 145 14.61 -13.91 -6.82
CA VAL A 145 14.54 -13.16 -8.09
C VAL A 145 15.77 -12.29 -8.32
N ALA A 146 16.44 -11.83 -7.27
CA ALA A 146 17.71 -11.11 -7.37
C ALA A 146 18.86 -12.03 -7.82
N ASP A 147 18.92 -13.25 -7.27
CA ASP A 147 19.88 -14.28 -7.68
C ASP A 147 19.66 -14.67 -9.15
N ASP A 148 18.42 -14.95 -9.55
CA ASP A 148 18.06 -15.28 -10.93
C ASP A 148 18.41 -14.12 -11.89
N SER A 149 18.17 -12.86 -11.48
CA SER A 149 18.56 -11.68 -12.27
C SER A 149 20.07 -11.57 -12.46
N THR A 150 20.84 -11.94 -11.44
CA THR A 150 22.31 -11.97 -11.51
C THR A 150 22.79 -13.06 -12.46
N LEU A 151 22.20 -14.24 -12.37
CA LEU A 151 22.52 -15.37 -13.27
C LEU A 151 22.17 -15.06 -14.73
N ALA A 152 21.02 -14.43 -14.98
CA ALA A 152 20.62 -14.01 -16.33
C ALA A 152 21.62 -13.02 -16.94
N ARG A 153 22.07 -12.02 -16.15
CA ARG A 153 23.08 -11.05 -16.59
C ARG A 153 24.43 -11.72 -16.89
N GLN A 154 24.91 -12.57 -15.99
CA GLN A 154 26.16 -13.30 -16.20
C GLN A 154 26.10 -14.21 -17.43
N ALA A 155 24.95 -14.81 -17.73
CA ALA A 155 24.76 -15.62 -18.93
C ALA A 155 24.84 -14.76 -20.20
N ALA A 156 24.21 -13.58 -20.20
CA ALA A 156 24.33 -12.61 -21.29
C ALA A 156 25.78 -12.14 -21.51
N ASP A 157 26.52 -11.86 -20.44
CA ASP A 157 27.93 -11.44 -20.50
C ASP A 157 28.84 -12.51 -21.11
N ARG A 158 28.47 -13.79 -21.00
CA ARG A 158 29.17 -14.93 -21.62
C ARG A 158 28.74 -15.22 -23.06
N GLY A 159 27.79 -14.46 -23.62
CA GLY A 159 27.21 -14.74 -24.95
C GLY A 159 26.21 -15.89 -24.96
N GLU A 160 25.68 -16.27 -23.79
CA GLU A 160 24.69 -17.34 -23.60
C GLU A 160 23.39 -16.76 -23.02
N PRO A 161 22.72 -15.79 -23.70
CA PRO A 161 21.54 -15.15 -23.14
C PRO A 161 20.45 -16.19 -22.86
N TRP A 162 19.71 -15.99 -21.76
CA TRP A 162 18.58 -16.85 -21.46
C TRP A 162 17.52 -16.78 -22.57
N PRO A 163 16.79 -17.89 -22.82
CA PRO A 163 15.63 -17.86 -23.71
C PRO A 163 14.64 -16.77 -23.30
N HIS A 164 14.05 -16.10 -24.28
CA HIS A 164 13.09 -15.00 -24.06
C HIS A 164 11.97 -15.39 -23.08
N GLU A 165 11.40 -16.59 -23.21
CA GLU A 165 10.35 -17.08 -22.30
C GLU A 165 10.80 -17.12 -20.83
N ARG A 166 12.07 -17.46 -20.56
CA ARG A 166 12.62 -17.45 -19.20
C ARG A 166 12.82 -16.03 -18.67
N LEU A 167 13.16 -15.08 -19.55
CA LEU A 167 13.27 -13.67 -19.16
C LEU A 167 11.88 -13.09 -18.84
N VAL A 168 10.86 -13.41 -19.63
CA VAL A 168 9.47 -13.02 -19.35
C VAL A 168 8.99 -13.62 -18.01
N ASP A 169 9.24 -14.91 -17.77
CA ASP A 169 8.89 -15.56 -16.50
C ASP A 169 9.59 -14.87 -15.30
N LEU A 170 10.90 -14.61 -15.42
CA LEU A 170 11.64 -13.89 -14.39
C LEU A 170 11.07 -12.49 -14.14
N ALA A 171 10.75 -11.73 -15.19
CA ALA A 171 10.18 -10.40 -15.07
C ALA A 171 8.81 -10.42 -14.37
N ARG A 172 7.94 -11.40 -14.69
CA ARG A 172 6.66 -11.60 -14.00
C ARG A 172 6.86 -11.91 -12.51
N ARG A 173 7.78 -12.81 -12.18
CA ARG A 173 8.12 -13.13 -10.79
C ARG A 173 8.63 -11.90 -10.03
N LYS A 174 9.45 -11.05 -10.66
CA LYS A 174 9.92 -9.79 -10.06
C LYS A 174 8.76 -8.83 -9.77
N VAL A 175 7.86 -8.60 -10.74
CA VAL A 175 6.68 -7.75 -10.55
C VAL A 175 5.84 -8.24 -9.37
N ASP A 176 5.55 -9.54 -9.30
CA ASP A 176 4.76 -10.12 -8.22
C ASP A 176 5.42 -9.96 -6.84
N VAL A 177 6.74 -10.17 -6.76
CA VAL A 177 7.47 -10.04 -5.50
C VAL A 177 7.52 -8.60 -5.02
N TYR A 178 7.88 -7.64 -5.88
CA TYR A 178 7.98 -6.24 -5.49
C TYR A 178 6.62 -5.61 -5.19
N ARG A 179 5.58 -6.00 -5.94
CA ARG A 179 4.19 -5.62 -5.60
C ARG A 179 3.82 -6.05 -4.19
N ARG A 180 4.07 -7.33 -3.83
CA ARG A 180 3.82 -7.82 -2.47
C ARG A 180 4.67 -7.08 -1.44
N ALA A 181 5.95 -6.81 -1.73
CA ALA A 181 6.81 -6.06 -0.82
C ALA A 181 6.23 -4.68 -0.50
N VAL A 182 5.74 -3.96 -1.52
CA VAL A 182 5.04 -2.68 -1.35
C VAL A 182 3.74 -2.84 -0.56
N ASP A 183 2.96 -3.90 -0.81
CA ASP A 183 1.71 -4.14 -0.08
C ASP A 183 1.96 -4.39 1.43
N TYR A 184 3.09 -5.02 1.78
CA TYR A 184 3.58 -5.18 3.15
C TYR A 184 4.25 -3.91 3.71
N GLY A 185 4.39 -2.84 2.93
CA GLY A 185 5.02 -1.60 3.35
C GLY A 185 6.54 -1.72 3.52
N LEU A 186 7.20 -2.61 2.76
CA LEU A 186 8.66 -2.76 2.80
C LEU A 186 9.30 -1.68 1.93
N GLY A 187 9.84 -0.62 2.55
CA GLY A 187 10.81 0.31 1.95
C GLY A 187 10.35 1.12 0.71
N ALA A 188 10.88 2.33 0.56
CA ALA A 188 10.64 3.15 -0.65
C ALA A 188 11.32 2.55 -1.89
N GLU A 189 12.43 1.83 -1.71
CA GLU A 189 13.17 1.13 -2.76
C GLU A 189 12.32 0.09 -3.49
N CYS A 190 11.40 -0.58 -2.78
CA CYS A 190 10.52 -1.59 -3.39
C CYS A 190 9.54 -0.97 -4.39
N VAL A 191 9.16 0.30 -4.23
CA VAL A 191 8.33 1.03 -5.21
C VAL A 191 9.12 1.23 -6.50
N ALA A 192 10.36 1.69 -6.40
CA ALA A 192 11.23 1.86 -7.56
C ALA A 192 11.54 0.52 -8.25
N ASP A 193 11.76 -0.55 -7.48
CA ASP A 193 11.96 -1.90 -8.00
C ASP A 193 10.73 -2.46 -8.69
N GLN A 194 9.53 -2.22 -8.13
CA GLN A 194 8.28 -2.59 -8.78
C GLN A 194 8.15 -1.90 -10.15
N HIS A 195 8.36 -0.58 -10.22
CA HIS A 195 8.27 0.15 -11.50
C HIS A 195 9.31 -0.32 -12.52
N ARG A 196 10.54 -0.62 -12.08
CA ARG A 196 11.59 -1.19 -12.95
C ARG A 196 11.17 -2.55 -13.50
N ALA A 197 10.65 -3.44 -12.65
CA ALA A 197 10.19 -4.76 -13.05
C ALA A 197 8.98 -4.68 -14.01
N GLU A 198 8.03 -3.78 -13.76
CA GLU A 198 6.87 -3.55 -14.64
C GLU A 198 7.29 -2.99 -16.00
N LYS A 199 8.31 -2.12 -16.04
CA LYS A 199 8.88 -1.63 -17.29
C LYS A 199 9.57 -2.75 -18.08
N GLU A 200 10.43 -3.52 -17.44
CA GLU A 200 11.14 -4.66 -18.04
C GLU A 200 10.17 -5.69 -18.61
N LEU A 201 9.12 -6.04 -17.86
CA LEU A 201 8.08 -6.96 -18.34
C LEU A 201 7.39 -6.43 -19.60
N ARG A 202 7.02 -5.14 -19.63
CA ARG A 202 6.38 -4.53 -20.81
C ARG A 202 7.29 -4.49 -22.02
N GLU A 203 8.59 -4.24 -21.83
CA GLU A 203 9.57 -4.25 -22.93
C GLU A 203 9.68 -5.67 -23.52
N LEU A 204 9.84 -6.68 -22.66
CA LEU A 204 9.90 -8.08 -23.10
C LEU A 204 8.61 -8.54 -23.81
N GLU A 205 7.45 -8.23 -23.25
CA GLU A 205 6.17 -8.62 -23.86
C GLU A 205 5.88 -7.82 -25.16
N GLY A 206 6.37 -6.59 -25.26
CA GLY A 206 6.25 -5.74 -26.44
C GLY A 206 7.08 -6.23 -27.63
N ASP A 207 8.31 -6.69 -27.37
CA ASP A 207 9.23 -7.19 -28.40
C ASP A 207 8.70 -8.47 -29.09
N ALA A 208 7.98 -9.31 -28.35
CA ALA A 208 7.32 -10.51 -28.88
C ALA A 208 6.19 -10.16 -29.88
N GLY A 209 5.51 -9.02 -29.70
CA GLY A 209 4.45 -8.55 -30.60
C GLY A 209 4.95 -7.97 -31.93
N GLY A 210 6.22 -7.57 -32.00
CA GLY A 210 6.83 -6.99 -33.20
C GLY A 210 7.24 -8.01 -34.27
N HIS A 211 7.56 -9.25 -33.88
CA HIS A 211 8.04 -10.29 -34.81
C HIS A 211 6.90 -11.03 -35.54
N ALA A 212 5.64 -10.80 -35.17
CA ALA A 212 4.48 -11.42 -35.84
C ALA A 212 3.87 -10.55 -36.97
N ARG A 213 4.50 -9.42 -37.32
CA ARG A 213 4.01 -8.47 -38.34
C ARG A 213 4.94 -8.26 -39.55
N ALA A 214 5.97 -9.10 -39.72
CA ALA A 214 6.86 -9.05 -40.88
C ALA A 214 6.56 -10.17 -41.87
#